data_AF-A0A433PU60-F1
#
_entry.id   AF-A0A433PU60-F1
#
_cell.length_a   1.000
_cell.length_b   1.000
_cell.length_c   1.000
_cell.angle_alpha   90.00
_cell.angle_beta   90.00
_cell.angle_gamma   90.00
#
_symmetry.space_group_name_H-M   'P 1'
#
loop_
_entity.id
_entity.type
_entity.pdbx_description
1 polymer ?
#
loop_
_entity_poly.entity_id
_entity_poly.type
_entity_poly.pdbx_seq_one_letter_code
_entity_poly.pdbx_strand_id
1 'polypeptide(L)' 'MPVGKNDIKLGDRVEYHPIGGAPQLSTGVVEEILTETRAAGDTGVIVQASEEEPRIVIKNDNTGKASAYKLTNIEKKL' A
#
# COMPACT_ATOMS: atom_id res chain seq x y z
N MET A 1 2.04 17.66 -0.09
CA MET A 1 3.09 17.19 -1.03
C MET A 1 2.72 15.76 -1.39
N PRO A 2 2.63 15.38 -2.68
CA PRO A 2 2.41 13.98 -3.02
C PRO A 2 3.61 13.17 -2.51
N VAL A 3 3.36 12.11 -1.74
CA VAL A 3 4.40 11.18 -1.30
C VAL A 3 5.04 10.56 -2.53
N GLY A 4 6.34 10.75 -2.69
CA GLY A 4 7.09 10.11 -3.76
C GLY A 4 7.33 8.64 -3.42
N LYS A 5 7.53 7.81 -4.43
CA LYS A 5 7.97 6.41 -4.26
C LYS A 5 9.18 6.28 -3.33
N ASN A 6 10.05 7.29 -3.30
CA ASN A 6 11.23 7.34 -2.46
C ASN A 6 10.96 7.63 -0.97
N ASP A 7 9.77 8.11 -0.62
CA ASP A 7 9.41 8.40 0.78
C ASP A 7 8.90 7.16 1.52
N ILE A 8 8.38 6.17 0.79
CA ILE A 8 7.74 4.98 1.32
C ILE A 8 8.73 3.81 1.35
N LYS A 9 8.93 3.23 2.53
CA LYS A 9 9.85 2.11 2.77
C LYS A 9 9.13 0.98 3.50
N LEU A 10 9.70 -0.21 3.43
CA LEU A 10 9.22 -1.36 4.19
C LEU A 10 9.32 -1.06 5.70
N GLY A 11 8.23 -1.27 6.43
CA GLY A 11 8.07 -0.93 7.85
C GLY A 11 7.55 0.49 8.12
N ASP A 12 7.41 1.35 7.10
CA ASP A 12 6.88 2.70 7.30
C ASP A 12 5.38 2.68 7.59
N ARG A 13 4.93 3.61 8.44
CA ARG A 13 3.51 3.85 8.66
C ARG A 13 3.00 4.89 7.67
N VAL A 14 1.86 4.62 7.07
CA VAL A 14 1.30 5.44 5.99
C VAL A 14 -0.20 5.62 6.18
N GLU A 15 -0.70 6.75 5.71
CA GLU A 15 -2.11 7.07 5.60
C GLU A 15 -2.53 6.92 4.14
N TYR A 16 -3.56 6.10 3.89
CA TYR A 16 -3.96 5.70 2.55
C TYR A 16 -5.48 5.55 2.42
N HIS A 17 -5.96 5.61 1.19
CA HIS A 17 -7.35 5.38 0.82
C HIS A 17 -7.62 3.89 0.59
N PRO A 18 -8.34 3.20 1.49
CA PRO A 18 -8.68 1.80 1.34
C PRO A 18 -9.64 1.59 0.16
N ILE A 19 -9.42 0.50 -0.57
CA ILE A 19 -10.26 0.08 -1.69
C ILE A 19 -11.28 -0.90 -1.11
N GLY A 20 -12.53 -0.50 -0.95
CA GLY A 20 -13.54 -1.33 -0.30
C GLY A 20 -14.70 -0.61 0.40
N GLY A 21 -14.87 0.70 0.16
CA GLY A 21 -16.07 1.42 0.61
C GLY A 21 -15.93 2.18 1.93
N ALA A 22 -14.74 2.23 2.55
CA ALA A 22 -14.50 3.19 3.62
C ALA A 22 -14.24 4.58 2.98
N PRO A 23 -15.10 5.59 3.26
CA PRO A 23 -14.95 6.93 2.70
C PRO A 23 -13.80 7.71 3.33
N GLN A 24 -13.16 7.14 4.35
CA GLN A 24 -12.16 7.78 5.18
C GLN A 24 -10.79 7.13 5.02
N LEU A 25 -9.77 7.96 5.17
CA LEU A 25 -8.38 7.53 5.21
C LEU A 25 -8.18 6.48 6.30
N SER A 26 -7.41 5.47 5.98
CA SER A 26 -6.97 4.45 6.92
C SER A 26 -5.47 4.54 7.10
N THR A 27 -5.01 4.13 8.28
CA THR A 27 -3.60 3.99 8.57
C THR A 27 -3.18 2.53 8.52
N GLY A 28 -1.93 2.31 8.14
CA GLY A 28 -1.35 0.99 8.12
C GLY A 28 0.15 1.03 7.98
N VAL A 29 0.76 -0.14 8.08
CA VAL A 29 2.21 -0.33 7.98
C VAL A 29 2.54 -1.01 6.66
N VAL A 30 3.55 -0.50 5.96
CA VAL A 30 4.04 -1.13 4.73
C VAL A 30 4.75 -2.42 5.10
N GLU A 31 4.17 -3.55 4.72
CA GLU A 31 4.81 -4.85 4.88
C GLU A 31 5.68 -5.20 3.68
N GLU A 32 5.35 -4.70 2.49
CA GLU A 32 6.08 -5.05 1.27
C GLU A 32 5.96 -4.01 0.15
N ILE A 33 6.97 -3.92 -0.70
CA ILE A 33 6.98 -3.08 -1.90
C ILE A 33 7.25 -3.99 -3.10
N LEU A 34 6.30 -4.02 -4.02
CA LEU A 34 6.30 -4.84 -5.22
C LEU A 34 6.69 -3.98 -6.40
N THR A 35 7.70 -4.39 -7.14
CA THR A 35 8.13 -3.76 -8.40
C THR A 35 7.97 -4.70 -9.59
N GLU A 36 7.32 -5.83 -9.37
CA GLU A 36 7.14 -6.91 -10.34
C GLU A 36 5.80 -7.61 -10.10
N THR A 37 5.24 -8.18 -11.17
CA THR A 37 3.91 -8.81 -11.11
C THR A 37 3.97 -10.07 -10.26
N ARG A 38 3.36 -10.02 -9.07
CA ARG A 38 3.30 -11.17 -8.15
C ARG A 38 2.07 -11.13 -7.26
N ALA A 39 1.82 -12.22 -6.55
CA ALA A 39 0.77 -12.31 -5.55
C ALA A 39 1.08 -11.39 -4.36
N ALA A 40 0.07 -10.68 -3.87
CA ALA A 40 0.23 -9.67 -2.84
C ALA A 40 -0.90 -9.64 -1.81
N GLY A 41 -0.55 -9.29 -0.57
CA GLY A 41 -1.48 -9.23 0.56
C GLY A 41 -1.96 -10.61 1.03
N ASP A 42 -2.90 -10.62 1.98
CA ASP A 42 -3.45 -11.83 2.59
C ASP A 42 -4.29 -12.68 1.61
N THR A 43 -4.85 -12.05 0.58
CA THR A 43 -5.72 -12.70 -0.40
C THR A 43 -4.96 -13.37 -1.54
N GLY A 44 -3.64 -13.16 -1.65
CA GLY A 44 -2.81 -13.75 -2.70
C GLY A 44 -3.17 -13.26 -4.11
N VAL A 45 -3.80 -12.09 -4.24
CA VAL A 45 -4.21 -11.54 -5.54
C VAL A 45 -2.97 -11.16 -6.33
N ILE A 46 -2.89 -11.63 -7.59
CA ILE A 46 -1.82 -11.22 -8.51
C ILE A 46 -2.02 -9.74 -8.83
N VAL A 47 -1.08 -8.91 -8.38
CA VAL A 47 -1.06 -7.49 -8.71
C VAL A 47 -0.01 -7.22 -9.75
N GLN A 48 -0.40 -6.45 -10.76
CA GLN A 48 0.53 -5.91 -11.73
C GLN A 48 1.28 -4.75 -11.07
N ALA A 49 2.55 -5.02 -10.77
CA ALA A 49 3.51 -4.05 -10.31
C ALA A 49 4.68 -4.02 -11.31
N SER A 50 5.25 -2.83 -11.48
CA SER A 50 6.44 -2.58 -12.29
C SER A 50 7.37 -1.61 -11.55
N GLU A 51 8.58 -1.40 -12.06
CA GLU A 51 9.48 -0.39 -11.48
C GLU A 51 8.88 1.03 -11.57
N GLU A 52 8.11 1.32 -12.61
CA GLU A 52 7.44 2.61 -12.81
C GLU A 52 6.16 2.72 -11.95
N GLU A 53 5.39 1.63 -11.84
CA GLU A 53 4.17 1.55 -11.02
C GLU A 53 4.32 0.46 -9.95
N PRO A 54 5.04 0.73 -8.84
CA PRO A 54 5.13 -0.23 -7.76
C PRO A 54 3.80 -0.38 -7.03
N ARG A 55 3.58 -1.54 -6.40
CA ARG A 55 2.46 -1.80 -5.50
C ARG A 55 2.95 -1.91 -4.07
N ILE A 56 2.32 -1.18 -3.18
CA ILE A 56 2.69 -1.12 -1.77
C ILE A 56 1.71 -2.00 -1.00
N VAL A 57 2.22 -3.07 -0.40
CA VAL A 57 1.45 -3.94 0.48
C VAL A 57 1.39 -3.27 1.85
N ILE A 58 0.20 -2.81 2.21
CA ILE A 58 -0.05 -2.12 3.47
C ILE A 58 -0.91 -3.02 4.34
N LYS A 59 -0.45 -3.29 5.54
CA LYS A 59 -1.20 -3.92 6.61
C LYS A 59 -2.03 -2.89 7.33
N ASN A 60 -3.35 -2.99 7.23
CA ASN A 60 -4.25 -2.07 7.89
C ASN A 60 -4.17 -2.25 9.41
N ASP A 61 -3.93 -1.17 10.16
CA ASP A 61 -3.83 -1.21 11.62
C ASP A 61 -5.16 -1.59 12.30
N ASN A 62 -6.30 -1.26 11.68
CA ASN A 62 -7.63 -1.52 12.25
C ASN A 62 -8.09 -2.97 12.06
N THR A 63 -7.83 -3.54 10.88
CA THR A 63 -8.32 -4.89 10.51
C THR A 63 -7.23 -5.96 10.58
N GLY A 64 -5.96 -5.57 10.62
CA GLY A 64 -4.81 -6.47 10.59
C GLY A 64 -4.54 -7.12 9.23
N LYS A 65 -5.32 -6.80 8.20
CA LYS A 65 -5.21 -7.41 6.86
C LYS A 65 -4.21 -6.68 5.99
N ALA A 66 -3.40 -7.44 5.24
CA ALA A 66 -2.50 -6.90 4.23
C ALA A 66 -3.18 -6.77 2.87
N SER A 67 -3.01 -5.63 2.20
CA SER A 67 -3.54 -5.39 0.85
C SER A 67 -2.61 -4.52 0.03
N ALA A 68 -2.55 -4.79 -1.27
CA ALA A 68 -1.69 -4.08 -2.20
C ALA A 68 -2.38 -2.83 -2.78
N TYR A 69 -1.78 -1.67 -2.54
CA TYR A 69 -2.26 -0.38 -2.98
C TYR A 69 -1.31 0.25 -4.00
N LYS A 70 -1.86 1.10 -4.87
CA LYS A 70 -1.02 1.98 -5.70
C LYS A 70 -0.44 3.08 -4.83
N LEU A 71 0.71 3.61 -5.24
CA LEU A 71 1.28 4.80 -4.59
C LEU A 71 0.31 5.99 -4.58
N THR A 72 -0.50 6.12 -5.63
CA THR A 72 -1.55 7.14 -5.76
C THR A 72 -2.67 7.03 -4.71
N ASN A 73 -2.82 5.88 -4.06
CA ASN A 73 -3.78 5.71 -2.97
C ASN A 73 -3.20 6.16 -1.62
N ILE A 74 -1.89 6.38 -1.52
CA ILE A 74 -1.22 6.79 -0.29
C ILE A 74 -1.20 8.32 -0.27
N GLU A 75 -1.73 8.91 0.80
CA GLU A 75 -1.78 10.36 0.96
C GLU A 75 -0.51 10.91 1.58
N LYS A 76 -0.03 10.25 2.63
CA LYS A 76 1.20 10.66 3.31
C LYS A 76 1.80 9.54 4.13
N LYS A 77 3.11 9.65 4.37
CA LYS A 77 3.82 8.90 5.40
C LYS A 77 3.63 9.58 6.76
N LEU A 78 3.49 8.77 7.81
CA LEU A 78 3.39 9.18 9.22
C LEU A 78 4.72 9.02 9.95
#